data_AF-A0A7W0GY18-F1
#
_entry.id   AF-A0A7W0GY18-F1
#
_cell.length_a   1.000
_cell.length_b   1.000
_cell.length_c   1.000
_cell.angle_alpha   90.00
_cell.angle_beta   90.00
_cell.angle_gamma   90.00
#
_symmetry.space_group_name_H-M   'P 1'
#
loop_
_entity.id
_entity.type
_entity.pdbx_description
1 polymer ?
#
loop_
_entity_poly.entity_id
_entity_poly.type
_entity_poly.pdbx_seq_one_letter_code
_entity_poly.pdbx_strand_id
1 'polypeptide(L)'
;MAAPPAAAQFDAPAVVVRTSPVTPARGRLGWIEVVPSGGAVSRPLHRVEGEAADEPLHFSVAPNGAFKALFGLPVEGPDSVELSLRLEREGRTDTTLLTL
;
A
#
# COMPACT_ATOMS: atom_id res chain seq x y z
N MET A 1 36.67 -13.13 6.78
CA MET A 1 35.81 -13.41 5.61
C MET A 1 34.60 -12.49 5.73
N ALA A 2 34.58 -11.38 4.99
CA ALA A 2 33.49 -10.40 5.08
C ALA A 2 32.33 -10.86 4.19
N ALA A 3 31.09 -10.78 4.71
CA ALA A 3 29.89 -11.07 3.92
C ALA A 3 29.78 -10.06 2.75
N PRO A 4 29.33 -10.49 1.57
CA PRO A 4 29.10 -9.56 0.46
C PRO A 4 28.01 -8.56 0.86
N PRO A 5 28.12 -7.28 0.46
CA PRO A 5 27.07 -6.30 0.69
C PRO A 5 25.79 -6.78 -0.01
N ALA A 6 24.69 -6.83 0.73
CA ALA A 6 23.38 -7.13 0.18
C ALA A 6 23.05 -6.10 -0.91
N ALA A 7 22.89 -6.56 -2.16
CA ALA A 7 22.46 -5.70 -3.24
C ALA A 7 21.06 -5.15 -2.91
N ALA A 8 20.90 -3.82 -2.96
CA ALA A 8 19.59 -3.20 -2.85
C ALA A 8 18.70 -3.71 -4.00
N GLN A 9 17.65 -4.44 -3.66
CA GLN A 9 16.70 -4.99 -4.64
C GLN A 9 15.73 -3.89 -5.09
N PHE A 10 16.22 -2.94 -5.90
CA PHE A 10 15.37 -1.98 -6.61
C PHE A 10 14.83 -2.60 -7.89
N ASP A 11 13.95 -3.58 -7.72
CA ASP A 11 13.04 -4.03 -8.78
C ASP A 11 11.68 -4.36 -8.15
N ALA A 12 11.17 -3.43 -7.33
CA ALA A 12 9.82 -3.49 -6.82
C ALA A 12 8.90 -2.84 -7.87
N PRO A 13 8.01 -3.58 -8.55
CA PRO A 13 7.03 -2.99 -9.44
C PRO A 13 6.18 -1.99 -8.65
N ALA A 14 6.37 -0.70 -8.97
CA ALA A 14 5.81 0.39 -8.19
C ALA A 14 4.28 0.28 -8.14
N VAL A 15 3.69 0.46 -6.97
CA VAL A 15 2.27 0.79 -6.87
C VAL A 15 2.18 2.27 -6.55
N VAL A 16 1.15 2.92 -7.07
CA VAL A 16 0.82 4.30 -6.69
C VAL A 16 -0.25 4.21 -5.62
N VAL A 17 0.03 4.72 -4.44
CA VAL A 17 -0.93 4.79 -3.34
C VAL A 17 -1.50 6.20 -3.28
N ARG A 18 -2.83 6.33 -3.17
CA ARG A 18 -3.55 7.59 -3.09
C ARG A 18 -4.52 7.58 -1.93
N THR A 19 -4.75 8.74 -1.34
CA THR A 19 -5.77 8.95 -0.31
C THR A 19 -6.89 9.86 -0.80
N SER A 20 -8.11 9.62 -0.32
CA SER A 20 -9.25 10.51 -0.54
C SER A 20 -10.07 10.69 0.75
N PRO A 21 -10.22 11.91 1.27
CA PRO A 21 -9.63 13.16 0.76
C PRO A 21 -8.10 13.13 0.85
N VAL A 22 -7.43 13.93 0.01
CA VAL A 22 -5.95 13.97 -0.09
C VAL A 22 -5.30 14.30 1.25
N THR A 23 -5.94 15.16 2.03
CA THR A 23 -5.56 15.48 3.41
C THR A 23 -6.67 15.02 4.34
N PRO A 24 -6.64 13.76 4.78
CA PRO A 24 -7.65 13.24 5.68
C PRO A 24 -7.52 13.87 7.07
N ALA A 25 -8.66 14.24 7.65
CA ALA A 25 -8.71 14.84 8.98
C ALA A 25 -8.85 13.77 10.06
N ARG A 26 -8.25 14.01 11.23
CA ARG A 26 -8.38 13.16 12.42
C ARG A 26 -9.85 12.88 12.75
N GLY A 27 -10.15 11.67 13.19
CA GLY A 27 -11.50 11.23 13.55
C GLY A 27 -12.46 11.13 12.36
N ARG A 28 -11.95 11.03 11.13
CA ARG A 28 -12.75 10.85 9.92
C ARG A 28 -12.36 9.57 9.20
N LEU A 29 -13.23 9.17 8.28
CA LEU A 29 -12.95 8.09 7.36
C LEU A 29 -12.24 8.65 6.12
N GLY A 30 -11.26 7.89 5.64
CA GLY A 30 -10.59 8.12 4.37
C GLY A 30 -10.63 6.87 3.51
N TRP A 31 -10.39 7.06 2.22
CA TRP A 31 -10.15 5.97 1.27
C TRP A 31 -8.67 5.87 0.96
N ILE A 32 -8.17 4.65 0.86
CA ILE A 32 -6.88 4.31 0.25
C ILE A 32 -7.18 3.66 -1.10
N GLU A 33 -6.53 4.15 -2.15
CA GLU A 33 -6.55 3.57 -3.49
C GLU A 33 -5.12 3.14 -3.87
N VAL A 34 -4.94 1.86 -4.17
CA VAL A 34 -3.69 1.28 -4.64
C VAL A 34 -3.83 0.99 -6.13
N VAL A 35 -3.05 1.70 -6.94
CA VAL A 35 -3.06 1.59 -8.40
C VAL A 35 -1.78 0.88 -8.85
N PRO A 36 -1.87 -0.25 -9.58
CA PRO A 36 -0.69 -0.88 -10.19
C PRO A 36 -0.01 0.10 -11.17
N SER A 37 1.31 0.34 -11.05
CA SER A 37 2.01 1.10 -12.10
C SER A 37 2.13 0.23 -13.36
N GLY A 38 1.49 0.68 -14.44
CA GLY A 38 1.35 -0.06 -15.70
C GLY A 38 2.62 -0.07 -16.57
N GLY A 39 3.78 -0.39 -16.01
CA GLY A 39 4.96 -0.66 -16.83
C GLY A 39 4.82 -1.98 -17.59
N ALA A 40 5.27 -2.02 -18.85
CA ALA A 40 5.18 -3.21 -19.74
C ALA A 40 5.84 -4.50 -19.18
N VAL A 41 6.59 -4.38 -18.07
CA VAL A 41 7.33 -5.47 -17.41
C VAL A 41 6.68 -5.90 -16.09
N SER A 42 5.63 -5.21 -15.63
CA SER A 42 5.01 -5.46 -14.32
C SER A 42 3.98 -6.59 -14.41
N ARG A 43 4.21 -7.69 -13.69
CA ARG A 43 3.22 -8.77 -13.52
C ARG A 43 1.94 -8.20 -12.89
N PRO A 44 0.74 -8.66 -13.28
CA PRO A 44 -0.51 -8.18 -12.72
C PRO A 44 -0.55 -8.35 -11.19
N LEU A 45 -1.13 -7.36 -10.52
CA LEU A 45 -1.39 -7.41 -9.08
C LEU A 45 -2.69 -8.17 -8.85
N HIS A 46 -2.65 -9.25 -8.08
CA HIS A 46 -3.81 -10.14 -7.89
C HIS A 46 -4.48 -9.93 -6.54
N ARG A 47 -3.71 -9.54 -5.52
CA ARG A 47 -4.22 -9.32 -4.17
C ARG A 47 -3.42 -8.22 -3.49
N VAL A 48 -4.14 -7.42 -2.72
CA VAL A 48 -3.58 -6.42 -1.83
C VAL A 48 -4.16 -6.68 -0.46
N GLU A 49 -3.28 -6.83 0.51
CA GLU A 49 -3.60 -6.79 1.92
C GLU A 49 -2.87 -5.61 2.54
N GLY A 50 -3.37 -5.13 3.67
CA GLY A 50 -2.65 -4.09 4.38
C GLY A 50 -3.22 -3.81 5.74
N GLU A 51 -2.52 -2.94 6.44
CA GLU A 51 -2.82 -2.52 7.79
C GLU A 51 -2.51 -1.02 7.88
N ALA A 52 -3.38 -0.27 8.56
CA ALA A 52 -3.18 1.15 8.84
C ALA A 52 -3.52 1.41 10.30
N ALA A 53 -2.62 2.07 11.04
CA ALA A 53 -2.78 2.34 12.48
C ALA A 53 -3.15 1.07 13.29
N ASP A 54 -2.44 -0.03 13.04
CA ASP A 54 -2.66 -1.34 13.65
C ASP A 54 -4.03 -1.99 13.33
N GLU A 55 -4.78 -1.46 12.35
CA GLU A 55 -6.07 -2.00 11.93
C GLU A 55 -6.00 -2.61 10.51
N PRO A 56 -6.56 -3.82 10.31
CA PRO A 56 -6.55 -4.48 9.01
C PRO A 56 -7.40 -3.73 7.98
N LEU A 57 -6.84 -3.55 6.78
CA LEU A 57 -7.54 -2.93 5.66
C LEU A 57 -8.27 -3.96 4.82
N HIS A 58 -9.56 -3.70 4.60
CA HIS A 58 -10.39 -4.52 3.73
C HIS A 58 -10.43 -3.94 2.31
N PHE A 59 -9.62 -4.50 1.42
CA PHE A 59 -9.55 -4.08 0.02
C PHE A 59 -10.66 -4.70 -0.84
N SER A 60 -11.20 -3.88 -1.73
CA SER A 60 -12.10 -4.26 -2.81
C SER A 60 -11.46 -3.90 -4.16
N VAL A 61 -11.72 -4.69 -5.20
CA VAL A 61 -11.21 -4.41 -6.55
C VAL A 61 -12.20 -3.52 -7.30
N ALA A 62 -11.74 -2.37 -7.76
CA ALA A 62 -12.51 -1.45 -8.59
C ALA A 62 -12.49 -1.86 -10.08
N PRO A 63 -13.47 -1.42 -10.90
CA PRO A 63 -13.55 -1.79 -12.32
C PRO A 63 -12.32 -1.41 -13.16
N ASN A 64 -11.54 -0.42 -12.71
CA ASN A 64 -10.30 0.02 -13.34
C ASN A 64 -9.06 -0.80 -12.91
N GLY A 65 -9.25 -1.87 -12.14
CA GLY A 65 -8.17 -2.72 -11.61
C GLY A 65 -7.43 -2.12 -10.40
N ALA A 66 -7.88 -0.98 -9.87
CA ALA A 66 -7.36 -0.43 -8.62
C ALA A 66 -7.93 -1.17 -7.41
N PHE A 67 -7.19 -1.21 -6.31
CA PHE A 67 -7.64 -1.76 -5.04
C PHE A 67 -8.03 -0.62 -4.11
N LYS A 68 -9.21 -0.70 -3.49
CA LYS A 68 -9.73 0.35 -2.58
C LYS A 68 -10.07 -0.21 -1.22
N ALA A 69 -9.59 0.44 -0.17
CA ALA A 69 -9.95 0.16 1.21
C ALA A 69 -10.41 1.44 1.91
N LEU A 70 -11.34 1.30 2.83
CA LEU A 70 -11.71 2.34 3.77
C LEU A 70 -10.82 2.22 5.00
N PHE A 71 -10.39 3.34 5.57
CA PHE A 71 -9.65 3.38 6.83
C PHE A 71 -10.14 4.51 7.73
N GLY A 72 -10.05 4.30 9.03
CA GLY A 72 -10.30 5.33 10.03
C GLY A 72 -9.03 6.08 10.36
N LEU A 73 -9.12 7.40 10.47
CA LEU A 73 -8.04 8.19 11.06
C LEU A 73 -8.27 8.31 12.56
N PRO A 74 -7.30 7.89 13.38
CA PRO A 74 -7.44 7.98 14.82
C PRO A 74 -7.58 9.44 15.26
N VAL A 75 -8.39 9.67 16.30
CA VAL A 75 -8.58 11.02 16.88
C VAL A 75 -7.33 11.44 17.65
N GLU A 76 -6.82 10.52 18.46
CA GLU A 76 -5.61 10.67 19.24
C GLU A 76 -4.46 9.93 18.56
N GLY A 77 -3.26 10.49 18.58
CA GLY A 77 -2.10 9.88 17.93
C GLY A 77 -1.26 10.87 17.12
N PRO A 78 -0.26 10.37 16.38
CA PRO A 78 0.59 11.18 15.51
C PRO A 78 -0.20 11.82 14.36
N ASP A 79 0.40 12.84 13.72
CA ASP A 79 -0.20 13.52 12.56
C ASP A 79 -0.19 12.66 11.28
N SER A 80 0.48 11.51 11.33
CA SER A 80 0.68 10.62 10.20
C SER A 80 0.32 9.19 10.57
N VAL A 81 -0.15 8.41 9.59
CA VAL A 81 -0.50 7.00 9.79
C VAL A 81 0.48 6.11 9.03
N GLU A 82 1.08 5.13 9.72
CA GLU A 82 1.85 4.09 9.05
C GLU A 82 0.92 3.12 8.34
N LEU A 83 1.22 2.86 7.07
CA LEU A 83 0.50 1.95 6.20
C LEU A 83 1.47 0.86 5.72
N SER A 84 1.16 -0.38 6.08
CA SER A 84 1.82 -1.58 5.59
C SER A 84 0.97 -2.23 4.52
N LEU A 85 1.56 -2.53 3.36
CA LEU A 85 0.90 -3.22 2.25
C LEU A 85 1.64 -4.49 1.90
N ARG A 86 0.90 -5.60 1.76
CA ARG A 86 1.38 -6.84 1.14
C ARG A 86 0.76 -6.97 -0.24
N LEU A 87 1.62 -6.95 -1.25
CA LEU A 87 1.26 -6.95 -2.66
C LEU A 87 1.58 -8.32 -3.25
N GLU A 88 0.55 -9.05 -3.68
CA GLU A 88 0.73 -10.38 -4.27
C GLU A 88 0.57 -10.31 -5.79
N ARG A 89 1.60 -10.79 -6.48
CA ARG A 89 1.71 -10.92 -7.93
C ARG A 89 2.05 -12.38 -8.25
N GLU A 90 1.94 -12.76 -9.51
CA GLU A 90 2.28 -14.12 -9.94
C GLU A 90 3.70 -14.51 -9.48
N GLY A 91 3.79 -15.46 -8.54
CA GLY A 91 5.04 -15.98 -8.00
C GLY A 91 5.87 -14.99 -7.17
N ARG A 92 5.31 -13.84 -6.75
CA ARG A 92 6.03 -12.83 -5.96
C ARG A 92 5.11 -12.14 -4.96
N THR A 93 5.62 -11.98 -3.74
CA THR A 93 4.99 -11.17 -2.69
C THR A 93 5.96 -10.08 -2.28
N ASP A 94 5.52 -8.82 -2.38
CA ASP A 94 6.28 -7.66 -1.96
C ASP A 94 5.61 -7.02 -0.74
N THR A 95 6.40 -6.48 0.19
CA THR A 95 5.90 -5.66 1.29
C THR A 95 6.34 -4.22 1.10
N THR A 96 5.40 -3.29 1.20
CA THR A 96 5.66 -1.85 1.12
C THR A 96 5.20 -1.17 2.40
N LEU A 97 6.08 -0.36 2.97
CA LEU A 97 5.77 0.50 4.11
C LEU A 97 5.75 1.94 3.63
N LEU A 98 4.70 2.68 4.00
CA LEU A 98 4.58 4.09 3.69
C LEU A 98 3.89 4.84 4.83
N THR A 99 4.05 6.16 4.82
CA THR A 99 3.44 7.07 5.79
C THR A 99 2.44 7.95 5.06
N LEU A 100 1.20 7.98 5.54
CA LEU A 100 0.09 8.79 5.03
C LEU A 100 -0.08 10.08 5.83
#